data_AF-A0A354XFB0-F1
#
_entry.id   AF-A0A354XFB0-F1
#
_cell.length_a   1.000
_cell.length_b   1.000
_cell.length_c   1.000
_cell.angle_alpha   90.00
_cell.angle_beta   90.00
_cell.angle_gamma   90.00
#
_symmetry.space_group_name_H-M   'P 1'
#
loop_
_entity.id
_entity.type
_entity.pdbx_description
1 polymer ?
#
loop_
_entity_poly.entity_id
_entity_poly.type
_entity_poly.pdbx_seq_one_letter_code
_entity_poly.pdbx_strand_id
1 'polypeptide(L)' 'MSNAKRPTKEITLLGRSYMIACDTGEEVQLERAARYLDRAMHGIHAQSSVLGSERIAIMAALNITHELLEALDEHR' A
#
# COMPACT_ATOMS: atom_id res chain seq x y z
N MET A 1 -26.37 -19.13 -9.59
CA MET A 1 -25.35 -18.27 -10.22
C MET A 1 -25.26 -16.99 -9.39
N SER A 2 -24.26 -16.83 -8.53
CA SER A 2 -24.03 -15.56 -7.81
C SER A 2 -22.81 -14.88 -8.43
N ASN A 3 -23.04 -14.09 -9.47
CA ASN A 3 -22.03 -13.19 -10.01
C ASN A 3 -22.13 -11.86 -9.26
N ALA A 4 -21.88 -11.90 -7.95
CA ALA A 4 -21.74 -10.68 -7.16
C ALA A 4 -20.36 -10.09 -7.50
N LYS A 5 -20.34 -9.03 -8.31
CA LYS A 5 -19.14 -8.24 -8.59
C LYS A 5 -18.59 -7.79 -7.22
N ARG A 6 -17.42 -8.31 -6.82
CA ARG A 6 -16.78 -7.85 -5.59
C ARG A 6 -16.53 -6.35 -5.71
N PRO A 7 -16.92 -5.54 -4.71
CA PRO A 7 -16.65 -4.12 -4.75
C PRO A 7 -15.14 -3.87 -4.85
N THR A 8 -14.79 -2.86 -5.64
CA THR A 8 -13.40 -2.44 -5.87
C THR A 8 -13.29 -0.94 -5.74
N LYS A 9 -12.11 -0.49 -5.33
CA LYS A 9 -11.77 0.91 -5.13
C LYS A 9 -10.47 1.22 -5.86
N GLU A 10 -10.45 2.33 -6.57
CA GLU A 10 -9.22 2.85 -7.17
C GLU A 10 -8.35 3.52 -6.11
N ILE A 11 -7.05 3.21 -6.12
CA ILE A 11 -6.01 3.91 -5.38
C ILE A 11 -4.90 4.35 -6.33
N THR A 12 -4.10 5.33 -5.93
CA THR A 12 -2.95 5.81 -6.71
C THR A 12 -1.66 5.60 -5.91
N LEU A 13 -0.66 4.97 -6.52
CA LEU A 13 0.68 4.77 -5.96
C LEU A 13 1.73 5.24 -6.99
N LEU A 14 2.64 6.13 -6.62
CA LEU A 14 3.63 6.77 -7.52
C LEU A 14 3.02 7.25 -8.84
N GLY A 15 1.84 7.86 -8.78
CA GLY A 15 1.12 8.38 -9.96
C GLY A 15 0.48 7.31 -10.85
N ARG A 16 0.48 6.03 -10.45
CA ARG A 16 -0.20 4.93 -11.16
C ARG A 16 -1.47 4.51 -10.42
N SER A 17 -2.56 4.32 -11.16
CA SER A 17 -3.83 3.84 -10.61
C SER A 17 -3.88 2.32 -10.51
N TYR A 18 -4.45 1.82 -9.42
CA TYR A 18 -4.65 0.39 -9.13
C TYR A 18 -6.09 0.16 -8.65
N MET A 19 -6.73 -0.88 -9.18
CA MET A 19 -8.05 -1.32 -8.71
C MET A 19 -7.87 -2.42 -7.66
N ILE A 20 -8.24 -2.13 -6.42
CA ILE A 20 -8.10 -3.04 -5.28
C ILE A 20 -9.47 -3.50 -4.84
N ALA A 21 -9.60 -4.80 -4.51
CA ALA A 21 -10.81 -5.31 -3.88
C ALA A 21 -11.00 -4.61 -2.52
N CYS A 22 -12.18 -4.05 -2.29
CA CYS A 22 -12.47 -3.26 -1.12
C CYS A 22 -13.92 -3.50 -0.75
N ASP A 23 -14.16 -4.05 0.44
CA ASP A 23 -15.52 -4.26 0.92
C ASP A 23 -16.17 -2.91 1.28
N THR A 24 -17.50 -2.88 1.20
CA THR A 24 -18.28 -1.68 1.52
C THR A 24 -18.04 -1.29 2.99
N GLY A 25 -17.61 -0.07 3.23
CA GLY A 25 -17.26 0.44 4.56
C GLY A 25 -15.75 0.41 4.87
N GLU A 26 -14.95 -0.30 4.08
CA GLU A 26 -13.50 -0.38 4.26
C GLU A 26 -12.71 0.66 3.45
N GLU A 27 -13.38 1.49 2.65
CA GLU A 27 -12.75 2.39 1.69
C GLU A 27 -11.81 3.39 2.38
N VAL A 28 -12.20 3.88 3.56
CA VAL A 28 -11.39 4.82 4.35
C VAL A 28 -10.12 4.15 4.87
N GLN A 29 -10.19 2.88 5.27
CA GLN A 29 -9.03 2.14 5.74
C GLN A 29 -8.07 1.84 4.59
N LEU A 30 -8.60 1.43 3.44
CA LEU A 30 -7.82 1.23 2.22
C LEU A 30 -7.14 2.52 1.76
N GLU A 31 -7.86 3.65 1.72
CA GLU A 31 -7.28 4.96 1.36
C GLU A 31 -6.20 5.42 2.34
N ARG A 32 -6.34 5.10 3.64
CA ARG A 32 -5.29 5.36 4.63
C ARG A 32 -4.05 4.50 4.37
N ALA A 33 -4.23 3.20 4.13
CA ALA A 33 -3.13 2.29 3.83
C ALA A 33 -2.41 2.67 2.53
N ALA A 34 -3.16 2.99 1.48
CA ALA A 34 -2.62 3.43 0.20
C ALA A 34 -1.79 4.71 0.33
N ARG A 35 -2.28 5.72 1.07
CA ARG A 35 -1.51 6.96 1.33
C ARG A 35 -0.24 6.70 2.14
N TYR A 36 -0.26 5.75 3.07
CA TYR A 36 0.94 5.39 3.83
C TYR A 36 1.98 4.75 2.91
N LEU A 37 1.57 3.73 2.15
CA LEU A 37 2.40 3.05 1.18
C LEU A 37 2.97 4.01 0.13
N ASP A 38 2.15 4.89 -0.42
CA ASP A 38 2.56 5.88 -1.43
C ASP A 38 3.67 6.81 -0.90
N ARG A 39 3.57 7.27 0.35
CA ARG A 39 4.63 8.08 0.97
C ARG A 39 5.93 7.31 1.16
N ALA A 40 5.85 6.06 1.61
CA ALA A 40 7.04 5.20 1.75
C ALA A 40 7.71 4.96 0.38
N MET A 41 6.91 4.70 -0.66
CA MET A 41 7.40 4.54 -2.03
C MET A 41 8.07 5.82 -2.56
N HIS A 42 7.49 7.01 -2.32
CA HIS A 42 8.10 8.28 -2.70
C HIS A 42 9.44 8.53 -1.97
N GLY A 43 9.53 8.18 -0.68
CA GLY A 43 10.76 8.29 0.09
C GLY A 43 11.90 7.44 -0.47
N ILE A 44 11.61 6.22 -0.93
CA ILE A 44 12.59 5.33 -1.57
C ILE A 44 12.96 5.82 -2.97
N HIS A 45 11.96 6.23 -3.76
CA HIS A 45 12.18 6.78 -5.10
C HIS A 45 13.07 8.03 -5.08
N ALA A 46 12.89 8.90 -4.08
CA ALA A 46 13.71 10.10 -3.89
C ALA A 46 15.18 9.77 -3.57
N GLN A 47 15.45 8.64 -2.91
CA GLN A 47 16.81 8.19 -2.59
C GLN A 47 17.49 7.50 -3.79
N SER A 48 16.72 6.85 -4.67
CA SER A 48 17.24 6.14 -5.83
C SER A 48 16.23 6.09 -6.97
N SER A 49 16.33 7.06 -7.89
CA SER A 49 15.46 7.18 -9.07
C SER A 49 15.69 6.12 -10.15
N VAL A 50 16.73 5.29 -10.01
CA VAL A 50 17.07 4.22 -10.96
C VAL A 50 16.24 2.94 -10.74
N LEU A 51 15.59 2.80 -9.58
CA LEU A 51 14.79 1.61 -9.26
C LEU A 51 13.43 1.67 -9.96
N GLY A 52 13.02 0.56 -10.56
CA GLY A 52 11.66 0.40 -11.09
C GLY A 52 10.60 0.37 -9.99
N SER A 53 9.37 0.78 -10.31
CA SER A 53 8.25 0.89 -9.35
C SER A 53 7.95 -0.40 -8.59
N GLU A 54 8.15 -1.57 -9.20
CA GLU A 54 7.96 -2.87 -8.55
C GLU A 54 8.94 -3.09 -7.38
N ARG A 55 10.24 -2.82 -7.61
CA ARG A 55 11.25 -2.92 -6.54
C ARG A 55 10.99 -1.92 -5.43
N ILE A 56 10.57 -0.70 -5.79
CA ILE A 56 10.19 0.33 -4.82
C ILE A 56 9.00 -0.13 -3.97
N ALA A 57 7.97 -0.74 -4.58
CA ALA A 57 6.82 -1.26 -3.85
C ALA A 57 7.22 -2.38 -2.88
N ILE A 58 8.07 -3.32 -3.31
CA ILE A 58 8.58 -4.41 -2.45
C ILE A 58 9.36 -3.84 -1.27
N MET A 59 10.28 -2.90 -1.51
CA MET A 59 11.06 -2.27 -0.44
C MET A 59 10.18 -1.49 0.53
N ALA A 60 9.19 -0.74 0.02
CA ALA A 60 8.24 -0.03 0.87
C ALA A 60 7.44 -1.02 1.74
N ALA A 61 6.91 -2.09 1.15
CA ALA A 61 6.18 -3.12 1.90
C ALA A 61 7.05 -3.78 2.99
N LEU A 62 8.32 -4.08 2.69
CA LEU A 62 9.26 -4.66 3.66
C LEU A 62 9.53 -3.71 4.84
N ASN A 63 9.78 -2.43 4.57
CA ASN A 63 10.01 -1.44 5.63
C ASN A 63 8.78 -1.26 6.53
N ILE A 64 7.59 -1.17 5.94
CA ILE A 64 6.33 -1.05 6.68
C ILE A 64 6.07 -2.30 7.53
N THR A 65 6.39 -3.49 7.00
CA THR A 65 6.26 -4.74 7.74
C THR A 65 7.23 -4.79 8.91
N HIS A 66 8.45 -4.30 8.73
CA HIS A 66 9.44 -4.20 9.81
C HIS A 66 8.96 -3.27 10.94
N GLU A 67 8.47 -2.06 10.60
CA GLU A 67 7.90 -1.11 11.57
C GLU A 67 6.72 -1.72 12.35
N LEU A 68 5.84 -2.48 11.67
CA LEU A 68 4.73 -3.17 12.32
C LEU A 68 5.22 -4.23 13.30
N LEU A 69 6.22 -5.04 12.92
CA LEU A 69 6.77 -6.08 13.79
C LEU A 69 7.47 -5.49 15.01
N GLU A 70 8.24 -4.41 14.84
CA GLU A 70 8.85 -3.68 15.97
C GLU A 70 7.78 -3.16 16.95
N ALA A 71 6.72 -2.53 16.44
CA ALA A 71 5.63 -2.03 17.28
C ALA A 71 4.88 -3.15 18.03
N LEU A 72 4.75 -4.34 17.42
CA LEU A 72 4.14 -5.51 18.06
C LEU A 72 5.04 -6.11 19.14
N ASP A 73 6.35 -6.15 18.91
CA ASP A 73 7.33 -6.66 19.86
C ASP A 73 7.52 -5.71 21.06
N GLU A 74 7.44 -4.39 20.87
CA GLU A 74 7.43 -3.39 21.95
C GLU A 74 6.23 -3.53 22.90
N HIS A 75 5.15 -4.15 22.45
CA HIS A 75 3.95 -4.41 23.23
C HIS A 75 3.91 -5.81 23.87
N ARG A 76 5.01 -6.56 23.82
CA ARG A 76 5.18 -7.86 24.50
C ARG A 76 6.00 -7.74 25.78
#